data_AF-A0A2S5D2F7-F1
#
_entry.id   AF-A0A2S5D2F7-F1
#
_cell.length_a   1.000
_cell.length_b   1.000
_cell.length_c   1.000
_cell.angle_alpha   90.00
_cell.angle_beta   90.00
_cell.angle_gamma   90.00
#
_symmetry.space_group_name_H-M   'P 1'
#
loop_
_entity.id
_entity.type
_entity.pdbx_description
1 polymer ?
#
loop_
_entity_poly.entity_id
_entity_poly.type
_entity_poly.pdbx_seq_one_letter_code
_entity_poly.pdbx_strand_id
1 'polypeptide(L)'
;MTINIKQHLVHPSKYTIKCPYTINAKFLTVHNTANDASAANEINYMISNNQHVSYHFAIDDREVIQGLPLNRNGWHCGDGKGFGNMQSIGIEICYSKSGGKRYANAEKLATQFIAQLLLERGWKIDRVRKHQDWSGKYCPHRILDEGRWVSFLNSIQKELNKLTSNKGGFTVSQYEELNADCQTIFQQLAFINTMLGIVERPVTKAHEKGWKWAQEQGLLNGQNPQKPLTREQFATVLYRLNNQK
;
A
#
# COMPACT_ATOMS: atom_id res chain seq x y z
N MET A 1 -5.26 18.59 -2.17
CA MET A 1 -4.60 19.15 -3.37
C MET A 1 -3.63 18.11 -3.90
N THR A 2 -3.71 17.80 -5.19
CA THR A 2 -2.76 16.93 -5.89
C THR A 2 -1.50 17.74 -6.19
N ILE A 3 -0.34 17.24 -5.80
CA ILE A 3 0.96 17.82 -6.13
C ILE A 3 1.21 17.62 -7.63
N ASN A 4 1.47 18.73 -8.33
CA ASN A 4 1.87 18.69 -9.73
C ASN A 4 3.32 18.22 -9.84
N ILE A 5 3.57 17.24 -10.70
CA ILE A 5 4.89 16.66 -10.93
C ILE A 5 5.43 17.22 -12.25
N LYS A 6 6.54 17.96 -12.20
CA LYS A 6 7.23 18.37 -13.42
C LYS A 6 8.10 17.23 -13.93
N GLN A 7 7.94 16.87 -15.20
CA GLN A 7 8.77 15.83 -15.81
C GLN A 7 9.99 16.44 -16.49
N HIS A 8 11.17 15.93 -16.13
CA HIS A 8 12.42 16.18 -16.83
C HIS A 8 13.19 14.86 -16.94
N LEU A 9 12.61 13.93 -17.68
CA LEU A 9 13.08 12.56 -17.76
C LEU A 9 14.43 12.46 -18.47
N VAL A 10 15.27 11.54 -18.00
CA VAL A 10 16.51 11.17 -18.68
C VAL A 10 16.23 10.69 -20.11
N HIS A 11 17.06 11.10 -21.05
CA HIS A 11 16.95 10.66 -22.44
C HIS A 11 17.17 9.13 -22.57
N PRO A 12 16.39 8.41 -23.40
CA PRO A 12 16.49 6.96 -23.55
C PRO A 12 17.89 6.42 -23.87
N SER A 13 18.72 7.19 -24.57
CA SER A 13 20.12 6.82 -24.87
C SER A 13 20.99 6.59 -23.62
N LYS A 14 20.55 7.08 -22.45
CA LYS A 14 21.26 6.89 -21.17
C LYS A 14 20.60 5.85 -20.27
N TYR A 15 19.57 5.14 -20.72
CA TYR A 15 18.90 4.12 -19.90
C TYR A 15 19.87 3.04 -19.44
N THR A 16 20.82 2.62 -20.29
CA THR A 16 21.84 1.61 -19.92
C THR A 16 22.71 2.01 -18.73
N ILE A 17 22.87 3.32 -18.50
CA ILE A 17 23.66 3.87 -17.39
C ILE A 17 22.77 4.16 -16.19
N LYS A 18 21.65 4.86 -16.42
CA LYS A 18 20.83 5.48 -15.37
C LYS A 18 19.71 4.59 -14.84
N CYS A 19 19.10 3.77 -15.69
CA CYS A 19 17.94 2.97 -15.32
C CYS A 19 17.80 1.73 -16.22
N PRO A 20 18.79 0.82 -16.26
CA PRO A 20 18.85 -0.24 -17.28
C PRO A 20 17.73 -1.28 -17.18
N TYR A 21 17.12 -1.47 -16.02
CA TYR A 21 16.18 -2.54 -15.76
C TYR A 21 14.75 -2.02 -15.61
N THR A 22 13.79 -2.79 -16.12
CA THR A 22 12.37 -2.61 -15.79
C THR A 22 12.10 -3.13 -14.39
N ILE A 23 11.26 -2.43 -13.63
CA ILE A 23 10.88 -2.83 -12.27
C ILE A 23 9.37 -2.69 -12.07
N ASN A 24 8.86 -3.47 -11.12
CA ASN A 24 7.59 -3.18 -10.46
C ASN A 24 7.93 -2.73 -9.03
N ALA A 25 7.95 -1.42 -8.81
CA ALA A 25 8.31 -0.87 -7.51
C ALA A 25 7.34 -1.36 -6.44
N LYS A 26 7.86 -1.65 -5.25
CA LYS A 26 7.12 -2.07 -4.06
C LYS A 26 7.36 -1.16 -2.85
N PHE A 27 8.33 -0.26 -2.96
CA PHE A 27 8.77 0.63 -1.88
C PHE A 27 9.02 2.05 -2.39
N LEU A 28 9.00 3.00 -1.47
CA LEU A 28 9.51 4.36 -1.66
C LEU A 28 10.74 4.52 -0.77
N THR A 29 11.86 4.97 -1.33
CA THR A 29 13.09 5.18 -0.55
C THR A 29 13.41 6.66 -0.45
N VAL A 30 13.48 7.14 0.78
CA VAL A 30 13.74 8.55 1.11
C VAL A 30 15.23 8.79 1.29
N HIS A 31 15.70 9.88 0.69
CA HIS A 31 17.09 10.35 0.73
C HIS A 31 17.17 11.83 1.09
N ASN A 32 18.36 12.23 1.50
CA ASN A 32 18.76 13.61 1.60
C ASN A 32 19.98 13.81 0.69
N THR A 33 19.90 14.84 -0.14
CA THR A 33 20.92 15.19 -1.15
C THR A 33 22.31 15.44 -0.58
N ALA A 34 22.42 15.77 0.72
CA ALA A 34 23.61 16.36 1.33
C ALA A 34 24.17 17.56 0.53
N ASN A 35 23.26 18.31 -0.11
CA ASN A 35 23.57 19.47 -0.95
C ASN A 35 22.58 20.63 -0.69
N ASP A 36 22.87 21.80 -1.26
CA ASP A 36 22.03 23.01 -1.22
C ASP A 36 21.52 23.46 -2.60
N ALA A 37 21.48 22.55 -3.56
CA ALA A 37 20.91 22.77 -4.88
C ALA A 37 19.38 22.62 -4.89
N SER A 38 18.72 23.24 -5.87
CA SER A 38 17.29 23.06 -6.14
C SER A 38 17.00 21.70 -6.77
N ALA A 39 15.72 21.31 -6.80
CA ALA A 39 15.29 20.06 -7.43
C ALA A 39 15.64 20.06 -8.93
N ALA A 40 15.53 21.22 -9.58
CA ALA A 40 15.87 21.37 -11.00
C ALA A 40 17.35 21.09 -11.25
N ASN A 41 18.24 21.63 -10.41
CA ASN A 41 19.67 21.41 -10.54
C ASN A 41 20.07 19.97 -10.23
N GLU A 42 19.48 19.36 -9.19
CA GLU A 42 19.71 17.95 -8.86
C GLU A 42 19.33 17.03 -10.03
N ILE A 43 18.15 17.21 -10.62
CA ILE A 43 17.70 16.40 -11.76
C ILE A 43 18.54 16.70 -13.01
N ASN A 44 18.79 17.97 -13.34
CA ASN A 44 19.61 18.35 -14.49
C ASN A 44 21.00 17.72 -14.44
N TYR A 45 21.65 17.78 -13.29
CA TYR A 45 22.94 17.14 -13.09
C TYR A 45 22.84 15.61 -13.22
N MET A 46 21.88 14.99 -12.53
CA MET A 46 21.71 13.54 -12.51
C MET A 46 21.49 12.96 -13.90
N ILE A 47 20.64 13.57 -14.75
CA ILE A 47 20.35 13.06 -16.10
C ILE A 47 21.46 13.38 -17.11
N SER A 48 22.20 14.48 -16.93
CA SER A 48 23.21 14.95 -17.89
C SER A 48 24.58 14.27 -17.75
N ASN A 49 24.93 13.75 -16.57
CA ASN A 49 26.20 13.05 -16.37
C ASN A 49 26.14 11.55 -16.76
N ASN A 50 27.28 10.85 -16.74
CA ASN A 50 27.41 9.43 -17.11
C ASN A 50 27.72 8.51 -15.90
N GLN A 51 27.42 8.96 -14.69
CA GLN A 51 27.61 8.17 -13.47
C GLN A 51 26.49 7.13 -13.31
N HIS A 52 26.80 5.96 -12.76
CA HIS A 52 25.81 4.95 -12.32
C HIS A 52 25.16 5.34 -10.99
N VAL A 53 24.62 6.56 -10.93
CA VAL A 53 23.90 7.14 -9.80
C VAL A 53 22.67 7.85 -10.36
N SER A 54 21.50 7.52 -9.84
CA SER A 54 20.23 8.03 -10.34
C SER A 54 19.07 7.79 -9.37
N TYR A 55 18.09 8.68 -9.38
CA TYR A 55 16.90 8.65 -8.53
C TYR A 55 15.70 9.20 -9.30
N HIS A 56 14.50 8.86 -8.85
CA HIS A 56 13.28 9.11 -9.62
C HIS A 56 12.78 10.53 -9.44
N PHE A 57 12.88 11.06 -8.22
CA PHE A 57 12.38 12.38 -7.87
C PHE A 57 13.41 13.18 -7.08
N ALA A 58 13.47 14.49 -7.34
CA ALA A 58 14.04 15.48 -6.44
C ALA A 58 12.95 16.45 -6.01
N ILE A 59 12.98 16.85 -4.74
CA ILE A 59 11.97 17.70 -4.12
C ILE A 59 12.66 18.84 -3.40
N ASP A 60 12.29 20.07 -3.74
CA ASP A 60 12.78 21.27 -3.07
C ASP A 60 11.63 22.04 -2.40
N ASP A 61 11.87 23.28 -1.97
CA ASP A 61 10.88 24.07 -1.24
C ASP A 61 9.68 24.53 -2.08
N ARG A 62 9.69 24.26 -3.39
CA ARG A 62 8.74 24.79 -4.37
C ARG A 62 8.11 23.70 -5.23
N GLU A 63 8.87 22.70 -5.62
CA GLU A 63 8.45 21.76 -6.66
C GLU A 63 8.96 20.33 -6.49
N VAL A 64 8.30 19.42 -7.21
CA VAL A 64 8.70 18.02 -7.37
C VAL A 64 9.05 17.80 -8.84
N ILE A 65 10.25 17.31 -9.11
CA ILE A 65 10.72 17.02 -10.47
C ILE A 65 11.06 15.54 -10.62
N GLN A 66 10.50 14.92 -11.65
CA GLN A 66 10.74 13.52 -12.01
C GLN A 66 11.87 13.39 -13.05
N GLY A 67 12.92 12.65 -12.71
CA GLY A 67 14.07 12.39 -13.59
C GLY A 67 14.08 11.00 -14.24
N LEU A 68 13.40 10.00 -13.66
CA LEU A 68 13.34 8.64 -14.20
C LEU A 68 11.90 8.14 -14.38
N PRO A 69 11.62 7.32 -15.41
CA PRO A 69 10.37 6.57 -15.50
C PRO A 69 10.16 5.65 -14.29
N LEU A 70 8.93 5.52 -13.80
CA LEU A 70 8.61 4.74 -12.58
C LEU A 70 8.57 3.22 -12.80
N ASN A 71 8.60 2.78 -14.06
CA ASN A 71 8.69 1.38 -14.44
C ASN A 71 10.15 0.93 -14.68
N ARG A 72 11.13 1.76 -14.32
CA ARG A 72 12.56 1.46 -14.45
C ARG A 72 13.28 1.69 -13.12
N ASN A 73 14.39 1.00 -12.91
CA ASN A 73 15.18 1.12 -11.68
C ASN A 73 15.92 2.46 -11.59
N GLY A 74 16.39 2.80 -10.39
CA GLY A 74 17.45 3.80 -10.19
C GLY A 74 18.66 3.17 -9.49
N TRP A 75 19.77 3.90 -9.47
CA TRP A 75 20.98 3.56 -8.72
C TRP A 75 21.14 4.52 -7.55
N HIS A 76 20.43 4.28 -6.46
CA HIS A 76 20.37 5.21 -5.32
C HIS A 76 20.48 4.55 -3.94
N CYS A 77 20.35 3.23 -3.79
CA CYS A 77 20.35 2.55 -2.49
C CYS A 77 21.68 1.92 -2.08
N GLY A 78 22.67 1.86 -2.97
CA GLY A 78 23.99 1.28 -2.66
C GLY A 78 24.00 -0.23 -2.41
N ASP A 79 22.92 -0.94 -2.77
CA ASP A 79 22.73 -2.38 -2.52
C ASP A 79 22.90 -3.24 -3.79
N GLY A 80 23.63 -2.73 -4.79
CA GLY A 80 23.80 -3.41 -6.08
C GLY A 80 22.44 -3.68 -6.75
N LYS A 81 22.16 -4.94 -7.09
CA LYS A 81 20.85 -5.38 -7.61
C LYS A 81 19.87 -5.83 -6.51
N GLY A 82 20.07 -5.37 -5.27
CA GLY A 82 19.18 -5.64 -4.15
C GLY A 82 17.82 -4.95 -4.28
N PHE A 83 16.96 -5.18 -3.28
CA PHE A 83 15.58 -4.69 -3.29
C PHE A 83 15.45 -3.17 -3.27
N GLY A 84 16.43 -2.44 -2.72
CA GLY A 84 16.46 -0.98 -2.75
C GLY A 84 16.49 -0.46 -4.18
N ASN A 85 17.53 -0.77 -4.94
CA ASN A 85 17.64 -0.33 -6.34
C ASN A 85 16.59 -0.97 -7.25
N MET A 86 16.24 -2.25 -7.04
CA MET A 86 15.41 -3.01 -7.98
C MET A 86 13.92 -3.02 -7.69
N GLN A 87 13.48 -2.53 -6.52
CA GLN A 87 12.07 -2.55 -6.12
C GLN A 87 11.63 -1.26 -5.41
N SER A 88 12.41 -0.17 -5.47
CA SER A 88 11.98 1.09 -4.86
C SER A 88 12.13 2.31 -5.76
N ILE A 89 11.27 3.29 -5.50
CA ILE A 89 11.34 4.63 -6.10
C ILE A 89 12.17 5.51 -5.17
N GLY A 90 13.38 5.89 -5.58
CA GLY A 90 14.22 6.87 -4.89
C GLY A 90 13.70 8.31 -4.97
N ILE A 91 13.58 8.95 -3.81
CA ILE A 91 13.09 10.32 -3.60
C ILE A 91 14.17 11.12 -2.84
N GLU A 92 14.74 12.13 -3.48
CA GLU A 92 15.75 13.03 -2.91
C GLU A 92 15.12 14.32 -2.36
N ILE A 93 15.41 14.64 -1.09
CA ILE A 93 15.02 15.91 -0.47
C ILE A 93 16.20 16.89 -0.52
N CYS A 94 15.98 18.03 -1.17
CA CYS A 94 16.98 19.07 -1.43
C CYS A 94 17.29 19.91 -0.18
N TYR A 95 18.36 20.72 -0.23
CA TYR A 95 18.78 21.66 0.81
C TYR A 95 19.17 21.04 2.16
N SER A 96 19.39 19.73 2.20
CA SER A 96 19.70 19.04 3.45
C SER A 96 21.10 19.37 3.99
N LYS A 97 22.03 19.91 3.19
CA LYS A 97 23.37 20.26 3.68
C LYS A 97 23.33 21.38 4.70
N SER A 98 22.78 22.54 4.33
CA SER A 98 22.64 23.68 5.25
C SER A 98 21.34 23.64 6.06
N GLY A 99 20.33 22.92 5.58
CA GLY A 99 19.03 22.83 6.26
C GLY A 99 18.23 24.13 6.17
N GLY A 100 17.71 24.57 7.32
CA GLY A 100 16.96 25.82 7.44
C GLY A 100 15.59 25.79 6.77
N LYS A 101 15.03 26.98 6.52
CA LYS A 101 13.63 27.13 6.07
C LYS A 101 13.35 26.44 4.74
N ARG A 102 14.31 26.47 3.80
CA ARG A 102 14.18 25.81 2.50
C ARG A 102 14.07 24.30 2.67
N TYR A 103 14.96 23.69 3.46
CA TYR A 103 14.87 22.26 3.76
C TYR A 103 13.54 21.90 4.47
N ALA A 104 13.12 22.68 5.47
CA ALA A 104 11.87 22.42 6.18
C ALA A 104 10.64 22.46 5.24
N ASN A 105 10.62 23.39 4.28
CA ASN A 105 9.59 23.46 3.25
C ASN A 105 9.69 22.28 2.26
N ALA A 106 10.89 21.90 1.85
CA ALA A 106 11.14 20.75 0.97
C ALA A 106 10.70 19.43 1.61
N GLU A 107 11.04 19.23 2.89
CA GLU A 107 10.62 18.06 3.65
C GLU A 107 9.09 18.02 3.80
N LYS A 108 8.45 19.15 4.08
CA LYS A 108 6.99 19.25 4.11
C LYS A 108 6.37 18.86 2.76
N LEU A 109 6.88 19.39 1.65
CA LEU A 109 6.41 19.02 0.32
C LEU A 109 6.64 17.53 0.03
N ALA A 110 7.78 16.98 0.46
CA ALA A 110 8.07 15.55 0.33
C ALA A 110 7.06 14.68 1.09
N THR A 111 6.65 15.06 2.31
CA THR A 111 5.62 14.29 3.05
C THR A 111 4.28 14.26 2.32
N GLN A 112 3.88 15.38 1.71
CA GLN A 112 2.64 15.50 0.93
C GLN A 112 2.72 14.66 -0.35
N PHE A 113 3.85 14.73 -1.04
CA PHE A 113 4.08 14.00 -2.27
C PHE A 113 4.16 12.47 -2.04
N ILE A 114 4.88 12.03 -1.01
CA ILE A 114 4.95 10.61 -0.64
C ILE A 114 3.55 10.07 -0.30
N ALA A 115 2.76 10.82 0.46
CA ALA A 115 1.37 10.44 0.76
C ALA A 115 0.52 10.29 -0.51
N GLN A 116 0.68 11.19 -1.49
CA GLN A 116 0.03 11.06 -2.79
C GLN A 116 0.47 9.78 -3.53
N LEU A 117 1.78 9.50 -3.59
CA LEU A 117 2.29 8.28 -4.25
C LEU A 117 1.75 7.00 -3.60
N LEU A 118 1.63 6.99 -2.26
CA LEU A 118 1.05 5.87 -1.51
C LEU A 118 -0.43 5.69 -1.86
N LEU A 119 -1.21 6.78 -1.88
CA LEU A 119 -2.63 6.74 -2.24
C LEU A 119 -2.86 6.23 -3.66
N GLU A 120 -2.10 6.73 -4.63
CA GLU A 120 -2.18 6.31 -6.05
C GLU A 120 -1.93 4.81 -6.23
N ARG A 121 -1.14 4.19 -5.34
CA ARG A 121 -0.72 2.79 -5.41
C ARG A 121 -1.49 1.86 -4.48
N GLY A 122 -2.41 2.40 -3.66
CA GLY A 122 -3.06 1.65 -2.59
C GLY A 122 -2.08 1.13 -1.53
N TRP A 123 -0.94 1.80 -1.35
CA TRP A 123 0.09 1.42 -0.39
C TRP A 123 -0.12 2.10 0.96
N LYS A 124 0.41 1.46 2.01
CA LYS A 124 0.44 1.99 3.37
C LYS A 124 1.85 2.48 3.71
N ILE A 125 1.97 3.12 4.88
CA ILE A 125 3.23 3.71 5.36
C ILE A 125 4.38 2.69 5.50
N ASP A 126 4.06 1.40 5.66
CA ASP A 126 5.02 0.29 5.74
C ASP A 126 5.86 0.11 4.47
N ARG A 127 5.48 0.76 3.35
CA ARG A 127 6.22 0.79 2.08
C ARG A 127 7.26 1.90 1.99
N VAL A 128 7.32 2.80 2.97
CA VAL A 128 8.34 3.85 3.04
C VAL A 128 9.56 3.32 3.79
N ARG A 129 10.75 3.50 3.19
CA ARG A 129 12.06 3.13 3.73
C ARG A 129 13.01 4.30 3.63
N LYS A 130 14.04 4.33 4.47
CA LYS A 130 15.20 5.23 4.30
C LYS A 130 16.31 4.49 3.58
N HIS A 131 17.22 5.21 2.92
CA HIS A 131 18.42 4.60 2.30
C HIS A 131 19.14 3.65 3.28
N GLN A 132 19.30 4.08 4.53
CA GLN A 132 19.99 3.32 5.57
C GLN A 132 19.45 1.89 5.75
N ASP A 133 18.16 1.66 5.51
CA ASP A 133 17.55 0.32 5.65
C ASP A 133 18.06 -0.68 4.60
N TRP A 134 18.64 -0.19 3.49
CA TRP A 134 19.12 -1.01 2.37
C TRP A 134 20.61 -1.34 2.44
N SER A 135 21.45 -0.35 2.75
CA SER A 135 22.92 -0.49 2.68
C SER A 135 23.64 -0.06 3.96
N GLY A 136 22.92 0.43 4.97
CA GLY A 136 23.52 0.99 6.18
C GLY A 136 24.05 2.43 6.02
N LYS A 137 24.07 2.99 4.80
CA LYS A 137 24.48 4.40 4.58
C LYS A 137 23.64 5.33 5.44
N TYR A 138 24.29 6.25 6.15
CA TYR A 138 23.63 7.25 6.98
C TYR A 138 22.89 8.30 6.14
N CYS A 139 21.71 7.93 5.64
CA CYS A 139 20.85 8.73 4.77
C CYS A 139 19.38 8.31 4.99
N PRO A 140 18.42 9.25 5.10
CA PRO A 140 18.52 10.71 4.97
C PRO A 140 19.18 11.39 6.18
N HIS A 141 20.39 11.95 5.99
CA HIS A 141 21.29 12.34 7.09
C HIS A 141 20.65 13.34 8.07
N ARG A 142 20.01 14.40 7.59
CA ARG A 142 19.43 15.44 8.44
C ARG A 142 18.25 14.94 9.26
N ILE A 143 17.39 14.10 8.65
CA ILE A 143 16.27 13.48 9.37
C ILE A 143 16.81 12.55 10.48
N LEU A 144 17.93 11.86 10.22
CA LEU A 144 18.57 10.99 11.20
C LEU A 144 19.28 11.77 12.31
N ASP A 145 20.04 12.82 11.96
CA ASP A 145 20.74 13.70 12.91
C ASP A 145 19.78 14.34 13.91
N GLU A 146 18.61 14.73 13.44
CA GLU A 146 17.59 15.37 14.25
C GLU A 146 16.66 14.35 14.94
N GLY A 147 16.87 13.04 14.74
CA GLY A 147 16.06 11.96 15.36
C GLY A 147 14.61 11.91 14.87
N ARG A 148 14.32 12.44 13.67
CA ARG A 148 12.96 12.73 13.19
C ARG A 148 12.37 11.69 12.25
N TRP A 149 12.99 10.52 12.07
CA TRP A 149 12.45 9.51 11.15
C TRP A 149 11.00 9.09 11.48
N VAL A 150 10.71 8.86 12.76
CA VAL A 150 9.35 8.51 13.21
C VAL A 150 8.36 9.65 12.99
N SER A 151 8.75 10.90 13.31
CA SER A 151 7.87 12.06 13.12
C SER A 151 7.65 12.38 11.63
N PHE A 152 8.65 12.12 10.79
CA PHE A 152 8.53 12.20 9.33
C PHE A 152 7.52 11.19 8.79
N LEU A 153 7.58 9.91 9.20
CA LEU A 153 6.58 8.90 8.83
C LEU A 153 5.17 9.26 9.33
N ASN A 154 5.05 9.78 10.56
CA ASN A 154 3.77 10.25 11.10
C ASN A 154 3.20 11.41 10.28
N SER A 155 4.06 12.29 9.77
CA SER A 155 3.65 13.41 8.92
C SER A 155 3.13 12.92 7.57
N ILE A 156 3.79 11.93 6.95
CA ILE A 156 3.28 11.25 5.75
C ILE A 156 1.93 10.59 6.03
N GLN A 157 1.80 9.83 7.12
CA GLN A 157 0.55 9.15 7.47
C GLN A 157 -0.59 10.17 7.69
N LYS A 158 -0.30 11.32 8.30
CA LYS A 158 -1.27 12.41 8.46
C LYS A 158 -1.72 12.97 7.11
N GLU A 159 -0.80 13.21 6.18
CA GLU A 159 -1.15 13.65 4.83
C GLU A 159 -1.95 12.57 4.06
N LEU A 160 -1.56 11.30 4.19
CA LEU A 160 -2.29 10.18 3.59
C LEU A 160 -3.72 10.10 4.11
N ASN A 161 -3.92 10.21 5.42
CA ASN A 161 -5.25 10.22 6.04
C ASN A 161 -6.11 11.36 5.50
N LYS A 162 -5.56 12.58 5.36
CA LYS A 162 -6.29 13.71 4.76
C LYS A 162 -6.71 13.42 3.33
N LEU A 163 -5.83 12.82 2.54
CA LEU A 163 -6.14 12.47 1.15
C LEU A 163 -7.22 11.38 1.06
N THR A 164 -7.21 10.39 1.97
CA THR A 164 -8.24 9.34 2.03
C THR A 164 -9.57 9.86 2.55
N SER A 165 -9.58 10.76 3.55
CA SER A 165 -10.80 11.38 4.07
C SER A 165 -11.46 12.29 3.03
N ASN A 166 -10.68 12.94 2.16
CA ASN A 166 -11.18 13.76 1.07
C ASN A 166 -11.66 12.95 -0.15
N LYS A 167 -11.43 11.63 -0.19
CA LYS A 167 -11.93 10.75 -1.27
C LYS A 167 -13.39 10.32 -1.07
N GLY A 168 -14.08 10.87 -0.07
CA GLY A 168 -15.49 10.59 0.20
C GLY A 168 -15.70 9.16 0.67
N GLY A 169 -16.25 8.98 1.87
CA GLY A 169 -17.18 7.87 2.02
C GLY A 169 -18.30 8.06 0.99
N PHE A 170 -18.98 6.98 0.62
CA PHE A 170 -20.25 7.10 -0.12
C PHE A 170 -21.11 8.17 0.56
N THR A 171 -21.74 9.05 -0.23
CA THR A 171 -22.76 9.94 0.34
C THR A 171 -23.86 9.09 0.98
N VAL A 172 -24.60 9.64 1.94
CA VAL A 172 -25.73 8.92 2.55
C VAL A 172 -26.68 8.41 1.47
N SER A 173 -26.93 9.21 0.43
CA SER A 173 -27.74 8.81 -0.73
C SER A 173 -27.16 7.63 -1.53
N GLN A 174 -25.84 7.59 -1.77
CA GLN A 174 -25.21 6.48 -2.47
C GLN A 174 -25.19 5.20 -1.63
N TYR A 175 -25.07 5.34 -0.30
CA TYR A 175 -25.19 4.22 0.63
C TYR A 175 -26.63 3.68 0.69
N GLU A 176 -27.62 4.57 0.70
CA GLU A 176 -29.04 4.22 0.66
C GLU A 176 -29.41 3.51 -0.65
N GLU A 177 -28.90 4.00 -1.79
CA GLU A 177 -29.08 3.38 -3.11
C GLU A 177 -28.43 1.98 -3.16
N LEU A 178 -27.17 1.87 -2.71
CA LEU A 178 -26.48 0.58 -2.61
C LEU A 178 -27.21 -0.41 -1.69
N ASN A 179 -27.76 0.06 -0.58
CA ASN A 179 -28.55 -0.78 0.33
C ASN A 179 -29.86 -1.24 -0.30
N ALA A 180 -30.54 -0.37 -1.04
CA ALA A 180 -31.75 -0.73 -1.77
C ALA A 180 -31.45 -1.79 -2.84
N ASP A 181 -30.34 -1.66 -3.56
CA ASP A 181 -29.87 -2.66 -4.51
C ASP A 181 -29.56 -3.99 -3.82
N CYS A 182 -28.85 -3.95 -2.68
CA CYS A 182 -28.55 -5.16 -1.90
C CYS A 182 -29.83 -5.85 -1.42
N GLN A 183 -30.81 -5.09 -0.92
CA GLN A 183 -32.11 -5.64 -0.50
C GLN A 183 -32.85 -6.29 -1.67
N THR A 184 -32.83 -5.64 -2.84
CA THR A 184 -33.45 -6.17 -4.06
C THR A 184 -32.80 -7.48 -4.48
N ILE A 185 -31.46 -7.55 -4.47
CA ILE A 185 -30.71 -8.78 -4.77
C ILE A 185 -31.06 -9.88 -3.77
N PHE A 186 -31.11 -9.58 -2.47
CA PHE A 186 -31.49 -10.56 -1.45
C PHE A 186 -32.91 -11.10 -1.64
N GLN A 187 -33.87 -10.23 -2.00
CA GLN A 187 -35.23 -10.64 -2.30
C GLN A 187 -35.29 -11.54 -3.55
N GLN A 188 -34.55 -11.19 -4.60
CA GLN A 188 -34.44 -12.02 -5.81
C GLN A 188 -33.82 -13.38 -5.51
N LEU A 189 -32.74 -13.42 -4.72
CA LEU A 189 -32.10 -14.67 -4.28
C LEU A 189 -33.07 -15.53 -3.45
N ALA A 190 -33.81 -14.94 -2.52
CA ALA A 190 -34.81 -15.65 -1.72
C ALA A 190 -35.93 -16.25 -2.60
N PHE A 191 -36.38 -15.50 -3.60
CA PHE A 191 -37.36 -15.96 -4.58
C PHE A 191 -36.83 -17.13 -5.42
N ILE A 192 -35.62 -17.01 -5.97
CA ILE A 192 -34.95 -18.07 -6.74
C ILE A 192 -34.76 -19.33 -5.89
N ASN A 193 -34.30 -19.19 -4.66
CA ASN A 193 -34.14 -20.30 -3.72
C ASN A 193 -35.47 -21.02 -3.45
N THR A 194 -36.55 -20.27 -3.33
CA THR A 194 -37.91 -20.83 -3.19
C THR A 194 -38.33 -21.60 -4.44
N MET A 195 -38.15 -21.02 -5.63
CA MET A 195 -38.48 -21.63 -6.91
C MET A 195 -37.68 -22.91 -7.18
N LEU A 196 -36.40 -22.91 -6.84
CA LEU A 196 -35.51 -24.05 -7.01
C LEU A 196 -35.65 -25.11 -5.89
N GLY A 197 -36.51 -24.87 -4.89
CA GLY A 197 -36.64 -25.74 -3.72
C GLY A 197 -35.37 -25.79 -2.86
N ILE A 198 -34.43 -24.85 -3.06
CA ILE A 198 -33.23 -24.65 -2.25
C ILE A 198 -33.64 -23.86 -1.00
N VAL A 199 -34.55 -24.42 -0.22
CA VAL A 199 -34.97 -23.84 1.04
C VAL A 199 -34.10 -24.47 2.13
N GLU A 200 -33.21 -23.67 2.73
CA GLU A 200 -32.61 -24.08 4.00
C GLU A 200 -33.73 -24.17 5.04
N ARG A 201 -34.08 -25.39 5.40
CA ARG A 201 -35.11 -25.64 6.40
C ARG A 201 -34.45 -25.72 7.77
N PRO A 202 -35.06 -25.12 8.81
CA PRO A 202 -34.53 -25.21 10.16
C PRO A 202 -34.65 -26.64 10.69
N VAL A 203 -33.96 -26.89 11.80
CA VAL A 203 -34.13 -28.13 12.56
C VAL A 203 -35.59 -28.22 13.01
N THR A 204 -36.24 -29.35 12.78
CA THR A 204 -37.61 -29.57 13.27
C THR A 204 -37.63 -29.57 14.80
N LYS A 205 -38.74 -29.14 15.42
CA LYS A 205 -38.89 -29.13 16.90
C LYS A 205 -38.54 -30.46 17.57
N ALA A 206 -38.84 -31.58 16.92
CA ALA A 206 -38.53 -32.92 17.44
C ALA A 206 -37.02 -33.20 17.56
N HIS A 207 -36.19 -32.54 16.76
CA HIS A 207 -34.74 -32.76 16.68
C HIS A 207 -33.92 -31.59 17.25
N GLU A 208 -34.57 -30.51 17.70
CA GLU A 208 -33.92 -29.28 18.17
C GLU A 208 -32.93 -29.52 19.32
N LYS A 209 -33.33 -30.33 20.32
CA LYS A 209 -32.47 -30.67 21.46
C LYS A 209 -31.20 -31.41 21.03
N GLY A 210 -31.36 -32.44 20.20
CA GLY A 210 -30.23 -33.25 19.71
C GLY A 210 -29.29 -32.45 18.81
N TRP A 211 -29.84 -31.57 17.98
CA TRP A 211 -29.06 -30.70 17.11
C TRP A 211 -28.24 -29.69 17.91
N LYS A 212 -28.86 -29.02 18.89
CA LYS A 212 -28.17 -28.07 19.75
C LYS A 212 -27.05 -28.74 20.54
N TRP A 213 -27.31 -29.91 21.12
CA TRP A 213 -26.29 -30.71 21.79
C TRP A 213 -25.11 -31.03 20.84
N ALA A 214 -25.38 -31.51 19.63
CA ALA A 214 -24.33 -31.86 18.68
C ALA A 214 -23.47 -30.65 18.26
N GLN A 215 -24.05 -29.45 18.20
CA GLN A 215 -23.31 -28.20 17.98
C GLN A 215 -22.43 -27.85 19.19
N GLU A 216 -23.00 -27.87 20.40
CA GLU A 216 -22.29 -27.57 21.67
C GLU A 216 -21.12 -28.52 21.89
N GLN A 217 -21.28 -29.79 21.48
CA GLN A 217 -20.27 -30.82 21.52
C GLN A 217 -19.23 -30.73 20.37
N GLY A 218 -19.36 -29.74 19.47
CA GLY A 218 -18.46 -29.55 18.34
C GLY A 218 -18.54 -30.62 17.25
N LEU A 219 -19.57 -31.49 17.29
CA LEU A 219 -19.75 -32.58 16.33
C LEU A 219 -20.23 -32.04 14.98
N LEU A 220 -21.11 -31.03 14.99
CA LEU A 220 -21.70 -30.41 13.80
C LEU A 220 -21.47 -28.89 13.77
N ASN A 221 -21.44 -28.29 12.57
CA ASN A 221 -21.20 -26.85 12.37
C ASN A 221 -22.49 -26.00 12.38
N GLY A 222 -23.65 -26.63 12.53
CA GLY A 222 -24.93 -25.94 12.62
C GLY A 222 -25.57 -25.49 11.32
N GLN A 223 -25.03 -25.87 10.16
CA GLN A 223 -25.59 -25.53 8.86
C GLN A 223 -26.32 -26.73 8.26
N ASN A 224 -27.27 -26.47 7.34
CA ASN A 224 -27.90 -27.49 6.49
C ASN A 224 -28.54 -28.69 7.22
N PRO A 225 -29.36 -28.50 8.27
CA PRO A 225 -29.85 -29.59 9.13
C PRO A 225 -30.75 -30.62 8.45
N GLN A 226 -31.30 -30.30 7.26
CA GLN A 226 -32.14 -31.21 6.49
C GLN A 226 -31.48 -31.75 5.21
N LYS A 227 -30.19 -31.45 4.97
CA LYS A 227 -29.48 -31.99 3.81
C LYS A 227 -28.97 -33.42 4.09
N PRO A 228 -28.84 -34.27 3.07
CA PRO A 228 -28.24 -35.60 3.21
C PRO A 228 -26.81 -35.53 3.76
N LEU A 229 -26.50 -36.41 4.70
CA LEU A 229 -25.15 -36.57 5.23
C LEU A 229 -24.32 -37.46 4.30
N THR A 230 -23.17 -36.96 3.85
CA THR A 230 -22.22 -37.79 3.07
C THR A 230 -21.43 -38.73 3.98
N ARG A 231 -20.84 -39.80 3.40
CA ARG A 231 -19.99 -40.75 4.14
C ARG A 231 -18.77 -40.07 4.77
N GLU A 232 -18.16 -39.10 4.09
CA GLU A 232 -17.02 -38.33 4.60
C GLU A 232 -17.41 -37.46 5.81
N GLN A 233 -18.54 -36.78 5.71
CA GLN A 233 -19.08 -35.99 6.82
C GLN A 233 -19.44 -36.89 8.01
N PHE A 234 -20.04 -38.06 7.76
CA PHE A 234 -20.34 -39.02 8.82
C PHE A 234 -19.07 -39.55 9.52
N ALA A 235 -18.03 -39.91 8.75
CA ALA A 235 -16.74 -40.34 9.30
C ALA A 235 -16.12 -39.24 10.18
N THR A 236 -16.25 -37.98 9.78
CA THR A 236 -15.77 -36.83 10.57
C THR A 236 -16.54 -36.69 11.90
N VAL A 237 -17.87 -36.86 11.87
CA VAL A 237 -18.69 -36.84 13.10
C VAL A 237 -18.28 -37.96 14.05
N LEU A 238 -18.10 -39.19 13.55
CA LEU A 238 -17.64 -40.33 14.36
C LEU A 238 -16.25 -40.09 14.95
N TYR A 239 -15.33 -39.54 14.15
CA TYR A 239 -13.99 -39.20 14.62
C TYR A 239 -14.04 -38.17 15.75
N ARG A 240 -14.85 -37.11 15.61
CA ARG A 240 -15.00 -36.11 16.67
C ARG A 240 -15.59 -36.70 17.95
N LEU A 241 -16.62 -37.55 17.82
CA LEU A 241 -17.26 -38.21 18.95
C LEU A 241 -16.27 -39.11 19.72
N ASN A 242 -15.44 -39.87 19.01
CA ASN A 242 -14.44 -40.75 19.62
C ASN A 242 -13.27 -39.99 20.26
N ASN A 243 -13.08 -38.71 19.94
CA ASN A 243 -11.96 -37.89 20.39
C ASN A 243 -12.39 -36.71 21.30
N GLN A 244 -13.61 -36.72 21.82
CA GLN A 244 -14.02 -35.81 22.89
C GLN A 244 -13.32 -36.20 24.18
N LYS A 245 -12.29 -35.44 24.56
CA LYS A 245 -11.68 -35.45 25.89
C LYS A 245 -12.22 -34.29 26.71
#